data_AF-A0A0V0TKG8-F1
#
_entry.id   AF-A0A0V0TKG8-F1
#
_cell.length_a   1.000
_cell.length_b   1.000
_cell.length_c   1.000
_cell.angle_alpha   90.00
_cell.angle_beta   90.00
_cell.angle_gamma   90.00
#
_symmetry.space_group_name_H-M   'P 1'
#
loop_
_entity.id
_entity.type
_entity.pdbx_description
1 polymer ?
#
loop_
_entity_poly.entity_id
_entity_poly.type
_entity_poly.pdbx_seq_one_letter_code
_entity_poly.pdbx_strand_id
1 'polypeptide(L)'
;MLDDTLRSFGLNRLKNEPCIYFLWKNKIFLAVGVYVDDLLILSNNESSKNELKMALWERFKMKDLGKAHWCLGIRIVQDVENGTLSIDQEQYIEELLHQFRMSDCKGVKTPLDPNQVLSKAMMPRSDKEIKQMHAVPYREAVGCLIYLSQSCRPDICHAVGIVSRFSDNPGKAHWTAVKRIFQYLNDCMVIKKQRTVALSTTEAEYMALSQAAQESAWLRSLQSELEKETSKPTLLCNNSGAVSISIESEIEMRQIPSADNAVDMFTKAMTPSSPAACVKLTGMEA
;
A
#
# COMPACT_ATOMS: atom_id res chain seq x y z
N MET A 1 12.81 -11.11 24.97
CA MET A 1 11.99 -12.31 25.24
C MET A 1 11.50 -12.99 23.95
N LEU A 2 10.70 -12.31 23.10
CA LEU A 2 10.31 -12.85 21.79
C LEU A 2 11.49 -12.84 20.79
N ASP A 3 12.21 -11.71 20.67
CA ASP A 3 13.42 -11.59 19.83
C ASP A 3 14.46 -12.68 20.16
N ASP A 4 14.76 -12.90 21.45
CA ASP A 4 15.69 -13.95 21.89
C ASP A 4 15.21 -15.36 21.51
N THR A 5 13.91 -15.62 21.60
CA THR A 5 13.33 -16.92 21.24
C THR A 5 13.44 -17.16 19.74
N LEU A 6 13.07 -16.18 18.92
CA LEU A 6 13.18 -16.28 17.45
C LEU A 6 14.64 -16.42 17.00
N ARG A 7 15.55 -15.66 17.61
CA ARG A 7 16.99 -15.79 17.36
C ARG A 7 17.56 -17.14 17.80
N SER A 8 17.08 -17.69 18.92
CA SER A 8 17.51 -19.03 19.39
C SER A 8 17.11 -20.14 18.42
N PHE A 9 16.02 -19.95 17.68
CA PHE A 9 15.58 -20.84 16.59
C PHE A 9 16.42 -20.68 15.32
N GLY A 10 17.34 -19.71 15.29
CA GLY A 10 18.20 -19.39 14.17
C GLY A 10 17.61 -18.41 13.15
N LEU A 11 16.47 -17.77 13.45
CA LEU A 11 15.94 -16.72 12.60
C LEU A 11 16.79 -15.44 12.74
N ASN A 12 17.11 -14.85 11.60
CA ASN A 12 17.80 -13.57 11.53
C ASN A 12 16.79 -12.44 11.38
N ARG A 13 17.03 -11.33 12.08
CA ARG A 13 16.21 -10.13 11.95
C ARG A 13 16.67 -9.33 10.73
N LEU A 14 15.73 -8.87 9.90
CA LEU A 14 16.02 -7.93 8.80
C LEU A 14 16.57 -6.62 9.39
N LYS A 15 17.52 -5.98 8.67
CA LYS A 15 18.16 -4.75 9.13
C LYS A 15 17.25 -3.55 8.89
N ASN A 16 16.60 -3.51 7.72
CA ASN A 16 15.72 -2.42 7.35
C ASN A 16 14.33 -2.55 7.97
N GLU A 17 13.87 -3.78 8.25
CA GLU A 17 12.58 -4.05 8.89
C GLU A 17 12.76 -4.91 10.16
N PRO A 18 13.05 -4.31 11.32
CA PRO A 18 13.31 -5.06 12.56
C PRO A 18 12.13 -5.90 13.06
N CYS A 19 10.92 -5.65 12.56
CA CYS A 19 9.73 -6.42 12.85
C CYS A 19 9.67 -7.75 12.09
N ILE A 20 10.53 -7.98 11.09
CA ILE A 20 10.53 -9.19 10.28
C ILE A 20 11.78 -10.04 10.60
N TYR A 21 11.53 -11.30 10.90
CA TYR A 21 12.54 -12.34 11.12
C TYR A 21 12.47 -13.35 9.99
N PHE A 22 13.60 -13.85 9.51
CA PHE A 22 13.64 -14.81 8.42
C PHE A 22 14.72 -15.86 8.62
N LEU A 23 14.51 -17.02 8.00
CA LEU A 23 15.42 -18.15 8.01
C LEU A 23 15.39 -18.78 6.62
N TRP A 24 16.58 -18.91 6.03
CA TRP A 24 16.79 -19.65 4.79
C TRP A 24 17.73 -20.83 5.07
N LYS A 25 17.23 -22.06 5.01
CA LYS A 25 18.03 -23.29 5.19
C LYS A 25 17.58 -24.37 4.22
N ASN A 26 18.49 -24.93 3.42
CA ASN A 26 18.23 -26.07 2.53
C ASN A 26 16.96 -25.91 1.65
N LYS A 27 16.76 -24.72 1.05
CA LYS A 27 15.55 -24.34 0.28
C LYS A 27 14.26 -24.20 1.09
N ILE A 28 14.32 -24.33 2.41
CA ILE A 28 13.23 -24.00 3.32
C ILE A 28 13.34 -22.51 3.65
N PHE A 29 12.26 -21.79 3.34
CA PHE A 29 12.07 -20.40 3.69
C PHE A 29 11.04 -20.30 4.80
N LEU A 30 11.41 -19.62 5.87
CA LEU A 30 10.53 -19.33 7.00
C LEU A 30 10.71 -17.85 7.36
N ALA A 31 9.61 -17.10 7.40
CA ALA A 31 9.59 -15.71 7.83
C ALA A 31 8.51 -15.49 8.88
N VAL A 32 8.78 -14.59 9.82
CA VAL A 32 7.90 -14.22 10.91
C VAL A 32 7.82 -12.71 10.95
N GLY A 33 6.66 -12.15 10.61
CA GLY A 33 6.32 -10.76 10.86
C GLY A 33 5.75 -10.62 12.26
N VAL A 34 6.33 -9.72 13.05
CA VAL A 34 5.91 -9.44 14.42
C VAL A 34 5.25 -8.07 14.46
N TYR A 35 3.99 -8.01 14.88
CA TYR A 35 3.30 -6.76 15.12
C TYR A 35 2.60 -6.79 16.48
N VAL A 36 3.21 -6.14 17.48
CA VAL A 36 2.70 -6.05 18.85
C VAL A 36 2.31 -7.42 19.43
N ASP A 37 1.03 -7.79 19.36
CA ASP A 37 0.48 -9.06 19.87
C ASP A 37 0.28 -10.12 18.77
N ASP A 38 0.34 -9.72 17.49
CA ASP A 38 0.10 -10.56 16.34
C ASP A 38 1.41 -11.06 15.71
N LEU A 39 1.41 -12.33 15.33
CA LEU A 39 2.51 -12.98 14.63
C LEU A 39 2.03 -13.54 13.29
N LEU A 40 2.60 -13.05 12.20
CA LEU A 40 2.36 -13.58 10.86
C LEU A 40 3.51 -14.51 10.47
N ILE A 41 3.23 -15.81 10.39
CA ILE A 41 4.23 -16.82 10.00
C ILE A 41 4.02 -17.20 8.54
N LEU A 42 5.06 -16.99 7.72
CA LEU A 42 5.13 -17.40 6.33
C LEU A 42 6.15 -18.54 6.21
N SER A 43 5.79 -19.62 5.54
CA SER A 43 6.71 -20.73 5.30
C SER A 43 6.37 -21.43 4.00
N ASN A 44 7.38 -21.91 3.28
CA ASN A 44 7.19 -22.82 2.15
C ASN A 44 7.14 -24.30 2.58
N ASN A 45 7.39 -24.59 3.86
CA ASN A 45 7.37 -25.93 4.42
C ASN A 45 6.47 -25.97 5.67
N GLU A 46 5.45 -26.83 5.63
CA GLU A 46 4.46 -26.97 6.71
C GLU A 46 5.09 -27.53 7.99
N SER A 47 6.04 -28.46 7.87
CA SER A 47 6.71 -29.07 9.03
C SER A 47 7.51 -28.05 9.81
N SER A 48 8.31 -27.22 9.13
CA SER A 48 9.10 -26.16 9.77
C SER A 48 8.22 -25.08 10.40
N LYS A 49 7.06 -24.78 9.78
CA LYS A 49 6.06 -23.87 10.35
C LYS A 49 5.50 -24.42 11.66
N ASN A 50 5.15 -25.71 11.68
CA ASN A 50 4.58 -26.35 12.85
C ASN A 50 5.59 -26.49 14.00
N GLU A 51 6.87 -26.77 13.68
CA GLU A 51 7.95 -26.80 14.66
C GLU A 51 8.13 -25.45 15.35
N LEU A 52 8.17 -24.35 14.56
CA LEU A 52 8.21 -22.99 15.10
C LEU A 52 6.96 -22.68 15.94
N LYS A 53 5.77 -23.05 15.46
CA LYS A 53 4.51 -22.85 16.20
C LYS A 53 4.53 -23.55 17.56
N MET A 54 4.99 -24.80 17.62
CA MET A 54 5.09 -25.56 18.88
C MET A 54 6.08 -24.92 19.84
N ALA A 55 7.25 -24.50 19.35
CA ALA A 55 8.25 -23.82 20.17
C ALA A 55 7.74 -22.48 20.74
N LEU A 56 6.94 -21.74 19.96
CA LEU A 56 6.28 -20.52 20.45
C LEU A 56 5.19 -20.85 21.47
N TRP A 57 4.41 -21.92 21.26
CA TRP A 57 3.32 -22.35 22.15
C TRP A 57 3.80 -22.75 23.54
N GLU A 58 4.99 -23.35 23.63
CA GLU A 58 5.60 -23.71 24.93
C GLU A 58 6.00 -22.49 25.76
N ARG A 59 6.37 -21.38 25.11
CA ARG A 59 6.91 -20.19 25.78
C ARG A 59 5.92 -19.04 25.93
N PHE A 60 4.93 -18.98 25.06
CA PHE A 60 3.95 -17.89 25.00
C PHE A 60 2.54 -18.45 24.96
N LYS A 61 1.64 -17.83 25.74
CA LYS A 61 0.21 -18.15 25.71
C LYS A 61 -0.41 -17.54 24.45
N MET A 62 -0.42 -18.30 23.36
CA MET A 62 -0.87 -17.87 22.04
C MET A 62 -2.12 -18.63 21.59
N LYS A 63 -2.87 -18.03 20.66
CA LYS A 63 -4.01 -18.66 20.00
C LYS A 63 -3.68 -18.80 18.52
N ASP A 64 -3.78 -20.01 17.98
CA ASP A 64 -3.68 -20.21 16.54
C ASP A 64 -4.99 -19.79 15.88
N LEU A 65 -4.91 -18.80 14.99
CA LEU A 65 -6.03 -18.32 14.18
C LEU A 65 -6.15 -19.07 12.84
N GLY A 66 -5.28 -20.05 12.59
CA GLY A 66 -5.28 -20.86 11.38
C GLY A 66 -4.61 -20.13 10.21
N LYS A 67 -5.16 -20.29 9.01
CA LYS A 67 -4.67 -19.54 7.83
C LYS A 67 -4.90 -18.05 8.08
N ALA A 68 -3.95 -17.21 7.68
CA ALA A 68 -4.09 -15.76 7.82
C ALA A 68 -5.13 -15.24 6.81
N HIS A 69 -6.31 -14.86 7.31
CA HIS A 69 -7.38 -14.21 6.53
C HIS A 69 -7.42 -12.71 6.79
N TRP A 70 -6.91 -12.27 7.95
CA TRP A 70 -6.89 -10.87 8.38
C TRP A 70 -5.59 -10.57 9.10
N CYS A 71 -4.98 -9.42 8.79
CA CYS A 71 -3.80 -8.90 9.48
C CYS A 71 -3.93 -7.37 9.53
N LEU A 72 -4.01 -6.77 10.72
CA LEU A 72 -4.10 -5.30 10.89
C LEU A 72 -5.25 -4.63 10.11
N GLY A 73 -6.40 -5.31 10.00
CA GLY A 73 -7.53 -4.80 9.20
C GLY A 73 -7.35 -4.92 7.69
N ILE A 74 -6.28 -5.58 7.23
CA ILE A 74 -6.10 -6.00 5.83
C ILE A 74 -6.61 -7.44 5.70
N ARG A 75 -7.58 -7.65 4.81
CA ARG A 75 -8.03 -8.98 4.40
C ARG A 75 -6.97 -9.58 3.48
N ILE A 76 -6.59 -10.81 3.76
CA ILE A 76 -5.65 -11.59 2.95
C ILE A 76 -6.43 -12.73 2.32
N VAL A 77 -6.54 -12.70 0.99
CA VAL A 77 -7.16 -13.75 0.19
C VAL A 77 -6.06 -14.58 -0.45
N GLN A 78 -5.96 -15.85 -0.04
CA GLN A 78 -4.97 -16.80 -0.54
C GLN A 78 -5.67 -17.80 -1.45
N ASP A 79 -5.44 -17.69 -2.75
CA ASP A 79 -5.88 -18.68 -3.73
C ASP A 79 -4.72 -19.64 -4.02
N VAL A 80 -4.78 -20.81 -3.40
CA VAL A 80 -3.74 -21.85 -3.50
C VAL A 80 -3.76 -22.53 -4.87
N GLU A 81 -4.91 -22.61 -5.52
CA GLU A 81 -5.06 -23.28 -6.81
C GLU A 81 -4.48 -22.42 -7.95
N ASN A 82 -4.73 -21.11 -7.89
CA ASN A 82 -4.18 -20.15 -8.86
C ASN A 82 -2.83 -19.56 -8.44
N GLY A 83 -2.34 -19.87 -7.24
CA GLY A 83 -1.08 -19.35 -6.70
C GLY A 83 -1.09 -17.83 -6.50
N THR A 84 -2.26 -17.23 -6.25
CA THR A 84 -2.39 -15.78 -6.09
C THR A 84 -2.61 -15.39 -4.63
N LEU A 85 -1.97 -14.29 -4.24
CA LEU A 85 -2.15 -13.64 -2.95
C LEU A 85 -2.75 -12.25 -3.22
N SER A 86 -3.96 -12.01 -2.74
CA SER A 86 -4.62 -10.71 -2.84
C SER A 86 -4.80 -10.11 -1.46
N ILE A 87 -4.65 -8.79 -1.36
CA ILE A 87 -4.91 -8.03 -0.14
C ILE A 87 -5.98 -6.98 -0.42
N ASP A 88 -6.90 -6.80 0.52
CA ASP A 88 -7.92 -5.75 0.44
C ASP A 88 -8.24 -5.17 1.83
N GLN A 89 -8.84 -3.99 1.85
CA GLN A 89 -9.22 -3.26 3.06
C GLN A 89 -10.68 -2.82 3.02
N GLU A 90 -11.53 -3.52 2.25
CA GLU A 90 -12.93 -3.13 2.06
C GLU A 90 -13.67 -3.02 3.39
N GLN A 91 -13.51 -4.02 4.26
CA GLN A 91 -14.16 -4.02 5.57
C GLN A 91 -13.69 -2.86 6.46
N TYR A 92 -12.40 -2.50 6.42
CA TYR A 92 -11.91 -1.34 7.18
C TYR A 92 -12.55 -0.03 6.68
N ILE A 93 -12.73 0.11 5.36
CA ILE A 93 -13.43 1.27 4.77
C ILE A 93 -14.89 1.28 5.23
N GLU A 94 -15.59 0.13 5.21
CA GLU A 94 -16.98 0.01 5.65
C GLU A 94 -17.15 0.37 7.14
N GLU A 95 -16.29 -0.18 8.01
CA GLU A 95 -16.28 0.11 9.45
C GLU A 95 -16.04 1.60 9.71
N LEU A 96 -15.07 2.19 9.01
CA LEU A 96 -14.76 3.61 9.08
C LEU A 96 -15.94 4.48 8.60
N LEU A 97 -16.61 4.11 7.51
CA LEU A 97 -17.80 4.82 7.03
C LEU A 97 -18.95 4.72 8.04
N HIS A 98 -19.13 3.56 8.67
CA HIS A 98 -20.13 3.38 9.72
C HIS A 98 -19.82 4.21 10.97
N GLN A 99 -18.57 4.21 11.43
CA GLN A 99 -18.09 4.97 12.59
C GLN A 99 -18.36 6.48 12.45
N PHE A 100 -18.11 7.04 11.26
CA PHE A 100 -18.34 8.48 11.00
C PHE A 100 -19.73 8.80 10.46
N ARG A 101 -20.67 7.83 10.44
CA ARG A 101 -22.05 7.97 9.94
C ARG A 101 -22.12 8.42 8.47
N MET A 102 -21.26 7.83 7.65
CA MET A 102 -21.08 8.12 6.22
C MET A 102 -21.39 6.92 5.31
N SER A 103 -21.96 5.83 5.81
CA SER A 103 -22.29 4.64 5.01
C SER A 103 -23.22 4.94 3.82
N ASP A 104 -24.26 5.76 4.04
CA ASP A 104 -25.23 6.12 3.00
C ASP A 104 -24.88 7.43 2.25
N CYS A 105 -23.63 7.88 2.35
CA CYS A 105 -23.25 9.15 1.75
C CYS A 105 -23.20 9.06 0.21
N LYS A 106 -23.59 10.14 -0.47
CA LYS A 106 -23.49 10.21 -1.93
C LYS A 106 -22.03 10.14 -2.36
N GLY A 107 -21.71 9.16 -3.23
CA GLY A 107 -20.40 8.99 -3.84
C GLY A 107 -19.95 10.24 -4.62
N VAL A 108 -18.66 10.55 -4.52
CA VAL A 108 -18.02 11.61 -5.32
C VAL A 108 -16.81 11.02 -6.05
N LYS A 109 -16.50 11.55 -7.23
CA LYS A 109 -15.41 11.03 -8.08
C LYS A 109 -14.01 11.52 -7.71
N THR A 110 -13.91 12.57 -6.88
CA THR A 110 -12.63 13.15 -6.49
C THR A 110 -12.52 13.33 -4.98
N PRO A 111 -11.36 12.98 -4.37
CA PRO A 111 -11.17 13.06 -2.92
C PRO A 111 -11.10 14.51 -2.42
N LEU A 112 -10.65 15.45 -3.27
CA LEU A 112 -10.64 16.88 -2.99
C LEU A 112 -11.47 17.63 -4.04
N ASP A 113 -12.00 18.78 -3.67
CA ASP A 113 -12.65 19.69 -4.60
C ASP A 113 -11.60 20.57 -5.31
N PRO A 114 -11.46 20.50 -6.64
CA PRO A 114 -10.45 21.26 -7.38
C PRO A 114 -10.63 22.78 -7.26
N ASN A 115 -11.83 23.26 -6.94
CA ASN A 115 -12.12 24.68 -6.80
C ASN A 115 -11.96 25.18 -5.36
N GLN A 116 -11.67 24.29 -4.39
CA GLN A 116 -11.59 24.64 -2.98
C GLN A 116 -10.15 24.64 -2.48
N VAL A 117 -9.60 25.83 -2.25
CA VAL A 117 -8.29 26.00 -1.61
C VAL A 117 -8.47 26.10 -0.10
N LEU A 118 -8.03 25.08 0.64
CA LEU A 118 -8.02 25.10 2.10
C LEU A 118 -6.88 25.99 2.61
N SER A 119 -7.18 26.92 3.51
CA SER A 119 -6.19 27.85 4.05
C SER A 119 -6.38 28.06 5.55
N LYS A 120 -5.32 28.50 6.23
CA LYS A 120 -5.36 28.85 7.67
C LYS A 120 -6.35 29.97 7.97
N ALA A 121 -6.77 30.76 6.97
CA ALA A 121 -7.79 31.78 7.15
C ALA A 121 -9.18 31.21 7.47
N MET A 122 -9.43 29.94 7.10
CA MET A 122 -10.68 29.20 7.34
C MET A 122 -10.72 28.50 8.70
N MET A 123 -9.70 28.69 9.54
CA MET A 123 -9.69 28.24 10.94
C MET A 123 -10.75 29.02 11.75
N PRO A 124 -11.37 28.38 12.75
CA PRO A 124 -12.38 29.05 13.56
C PRO A 124 -11.76 30.23 14.31
N ARG A 125 -12.39 31.40 14.21
CA ARG A 125 -11.94 32.65 14.88
C ARG A 125 -12.85 33.07 16.03
N SER A 126 -14.04 32.48 16.10
CA SER A 126 -15.05 32.76 17.13
C SER A 126 -15.12 31.61 18.14
N ASP A 127 -15.26 31.93 19.42
CA ASP A 127 -15.45 30.94 20.50
C ASP A 127 -16.63 30.00 20.25
N LYS A 128 -17.66 30.46 19.52
CA LYS A 128 -18.80 29.61 19.14
C LYS A 128 -18.40 28.53 18.14
N GLU A 129 -17.56 28.87 17.15
CA GLU A 129 -17.08 27.91 16.14
C GLU A 129 -16.07 26.93 16.75
N ILE A 130 -15.20 27.40 17.64
CA ILE A 130 -14.24 26.57 18.35
C ILE A 130 -14.98 25.50 19.18
N LYS A 131 -16.02 25.90 19.94
CA LYS A 131 -16.85 24.96 20.70
C LYS A 131 -17.57 23.93 19.83
N GLN A 132 -18.04 24.34 18.64
CA GLN A 132 -18.67 23.41 17.70
C GLN A 132 -17.66 22.42 17.11
N MET A 133 -16.46 22.88 16.77
CA MET A 133 -15.41 22.03 16.20
C MET A 133 -14.77 21.09 17.22
N HIS A 134 -14.77 21.44 18.51
CA HIS A 134 -14.27 20.56 19.57
C HIS A 134 -15.08 19.26 19.72
N ALA A 135 -16.37 19.25 19.32
CA ALA A 135 -17.19 18.06 19.32
C ALA A 135 -16.94 17.16 18.08
N VAL A 136 -16.19 17.63 17.08
CA VAL A 136 -15.93 16.90 15.84
C VAL A 136 -14.67 16.04 16.02
N PRO A 137 -14.74 14.73 15.77
CA PRO A 137 -13.58 13.82 15.87
C PRO A 137 -12.62 13.98 14.67
N TYR A 138 -12.10 15.19 14.46
CA TYR A 138 -11.28 15.53 13.29
C TYR A 138 -9.95 14.76 13.27
N ARG A 139 -9.22 14.77 14.40
CA ARG A 139 -7.91 14.10 14.52
C ARG A 139 -8.02 12.60 14.34
N GLU A 140 -9.08 12.01 14.91
CA GLU A 140 -9.39 10.58 14.76
C GLU A 140 -9.67 10.22 13.29
N ALA A 141 -10.54 10.98 12.62
CA ALA A 141 -10.84 10.79 11.20
C ALA A 141 -9.59 10.89 10.31
N VAL A 142 -8.75 11.91 10.54
CA VAL A 142 -7.49 12.08 9.80
C VAL A 142 -6.53 10.93 10.09
N GLY A 143 -6.44 10.45 11.33
CA GLY A 143 -5.61 9.29 11.70
C GLY A 143 -5.99 8.03 10.94
N CYS A 144 -7.29 7.70 10.89
CA CYS A 144 -7.78 6.56 10.12
C CYS A 144 -7.49 6.71 8.62
N LEU A 145 -7.67 7.92 8.07
CA LEU A 145 -7.38 8.19 6.65
C LEU A 145 -5.89 8.12 6.32
N ILE A 146 -5.00 8.52 7.23
CA ILE A 146 -3.54 8.38 7.07
C ILE A 146 -3.18 6.90 6.96
N TYR A 147 -3.68 6.07 7.89
CA TYR A 147 -3.47 4.62 7.85
C TYR A 147 -3.93 4.01 6.53
N LEU A 148 -5.16 4.34 6.11
CA LEU A 148 -5.73 3.89 4.84
C LEU A 148 -4.86 4.32 3.64
N SER A 149 -4.34 5.55 3.66
CA SER A 149 -3.51 6.10 2.58
C SER A 149 -2.13 5.44 2.46
N GLN A 150 -1.55 5.03 3.59
CA GLN A 150 -0.22 4.41 3.65
C GLN A 150 -0.28 2.92 3.31
N SER A 151 -1.36 2.23 3.68
CA SER A 151 -1.47 0.78 3.49
C SER A 151 -1.93 0.40 2.09
N CYS A 152 -3.06 0.94 1.62
CA CYS A 152 -3.68 0.47 0.36
C CYS A 152 -4.28 1.57 -0.52
N ARG A 153 -4.43 2.82 -0.05
CA ARG A 153 -5.08 3.91 -0.80
C ARG A 153 -4.16 5.12 -1.07
N PRO A 154 -3.09 4.95 -1.87
CA PRO A 154 -2.23 6.08 -2.21
C PRO A 154 -2.95 7.18 -3.01
N ASP A 155 -4.09 6.87 -3.64
CA ASP A 155 -4.97 7.81 -4.34
C ASP A 155 -5.54 8.92 -3.46
N ILE A 156 -5.77 8.66 -2.16
CA ILE A 156 -6.21 9.69 -1.22
C ILE A 156 -5.03 10.43 -0.54
N CYS A 157 -3.80 9.95 -0.70
CA CYS A 157 -2.63 10.45 0.04
C CYS A 157 -2.45 11.97 -0.09
N HIS A 158 -2.62 12.52 -1.30
CA HIS A 158 -2.54 13.97 -1.51
C HIS A 158 -3.61 14.74 -0.73
N ALA A 159 -4.87 14.31 -0.79
CA ALA A 159 -5.97 14.94 -0.07
C ALA A 159 -5.77 14.84 1.45
N VAL A 160 -5.35 13.67 1.94
CA VAL A 160 -5.03 13.41 3.35
C VAL A 160 -3.89 14.31 3.84
N GLY A 161 -2.84 14.47 3.02
CA GLY A 161 -1.70 15.34 3.33
C GLY A 161 -2.04 16.83 3.40
N ILE A 162 -3.12 17.28 2.76
CA ILE A 162 -3.62 18.65 2.90
C ILE A 162 -4.42 18.81 4.19
N VAL A 163 -5.37 17.90 4.46
CA VAL A 163 -6.24 18.00 5.65
C VAL A 163 -5.46 17.80 6.94
N SER A 164 -4.42 16.96 6.94
CA SER A 164 -3.58 16.71 8.13
C SER A 164 -2.88 17.96 8.67
N ARG A 165 -2.64 18.98 7.83
CA ARG A 165 -2.04 20.27 8.21
C ARG A 165 -2.91 21.11 9.15
N PHE A 166 -4.20 20.78 9.23
CA PHE A 166 -5.19 21.51 10.02
C PHE A 166 -5.66 20.75 11.25
N SER A 167 -5.01 19.63 11.60
CA SER A 167 -5.34 18.79 12.75
C SER A 167 -5.26 19.50 14.10
N ASP A 168 -4.51 20.59 14.20
CA ASP A 168 -4.38 21.36 15.43
C ASP A 168 -5.53 22.34 15.67
N ASN A 169 -6.08 22.92 14.61
CA ASN A 169 -7.21 23.83 14.70
C ASN A 169 -8.11 23.69 13.46
N PRO A 170 -8.98 22.67 13.40
CA PRO A 170 -9.82 22.42 12.25
C PRO A 170 -11.01 23.39 12.22
N GLY A 171 -11.36 23.88 11.03
CA GLY A 171 -12.57 24.65 10.79
C GLY A 171 -13.63 23.82 10.08
N LYS A 172 -14.83 24.37 9.92
CA LYS A 172 -15.96 23.68 9.26
C LYS A 172 -15.63 23.29 7.82
N ALA A 173 -14.89 24.14 7.10
CA ALA A 173 -14.41 23.85 5.74
C ALA A 173 -13.47 22.62 5.71
N HIS A 174 -12.57 22.50 6.69
CA HIS A 174 -11.66 21.36 6.82
C HIS A 174 -12.44 20.06 7.09
N TRP A 175 -13.47 20.11 7.92
CA TRP A 175 -14.32 18.94 8.17
C TRP A 175 -15.13 18.52 6.94
N THR A 176 -15.64 19.48 6.17
CA THR A 176 -16.30 19.19 4.89
C THR A 176 -15.35 18.49 3.91
N ALA A 177 -14.07 18.91 3.87
CA ALA A 177 -13.07 18.25 3.03
C ALA A 177 -12.80 16.80 3.48
N VAL A 178 -12.68 16.54 4.79
CA VAL A 178 -12.54 15.16 5.31
C VAL A 178 -13.76 14.31 4.95
N LYS A 179 -14.98 14.84 5.11
CA LYS A 179 -16.20 14.15 4.68
C LYS A 179 -16.25 13.86 3.19
N ARG A 180 -15.68 14.73 2.36
CA ARG A 180 -15.55 14.48 0.92
C ARG A 180 -14.62 13.29 0.63
N ILE A 181 -13.53 13.14 1.37
CA ILE A 181 -12.65 11.96 1.26
C ILE A 181 -13.45 10.69 1.59
N PHE A 182 -14.27 10.69 2.64
CA PHE A 182 -15.16 9.56 2.95
C PHE A 182 -16.19 9.29 1.83
N GLN A 183 -16.79 10.33 1.25
CA GLN A 183 -17.68 10.18 0.09
C GLN A 183 -16.98 9.55 -1.12
N TYR A 184 -15.71 9.88 -1.33
CA TYR A 184 -14.91 9.28 -2.39
C TYR A 184 -14.61 7.81 -2.12
N LEU A 185 -14.29 7.46 -0.86
CA LEU A 185 -14.10 6.06 -0.45
C LEU A 185 -15.39 5.24 -0.61
N ASN A 186 -16.56 5.82 -0.35
CA ASN A 186 -17.85 5.15 -0.54
C ASN A 186 -18.18 4.87 -2.02
N ASP A 187 -17.76 5.76 -2.93
CA ASP A 187 -17.94 5.56 -4.38
C ASP A 187 -17.01 4.47 -4.95
N CYS A 188 -15.84 4.29 -4.32
CA CYS A 188 -14.78 3.42 -4.81
C CYS A 188 -14.14 2.63 -3.65
N MET A 189 -14.85 1.60 -3.18
CA MET A 189 -14.34 0.68 -2.14
C MET A 189 -13.21 -0.22 -2.67
N VAL A 190 -13.30 -0.63 -3.94
CA VAL A 190 -12.28 -1.41 -4.65
C VAL A 190 -11.25 -0.48 -5.30
N ILE A 191 -9.96 -0.74 -5.13
CA ILE A 191 -8.90 -0.02 -5.85
C ILE A 191 -8.99 -0.39 -7.34
N LYS A 192 -9.49 0.53 -8.17
CA LYS A 192 -9.33 0.42 -9.63
C LYS A 192 -7.90 0.86 -9.97
N LYS A 193 -7.20 0.05 -10.77
CA LYS A 193 -5.78 0.21 -11.14
C LYS A 193 -5.40 1.55 -11.81
N GLN A 194 -6.33 2.47 -12.03
CA GLN A 194 -6.07 3.78 -12.63
C GLN A 194 -6.46 4.90 -11.67
N ARG A 195 -5.40 5.54 -11.17
CA ARG A 195 -5.30 6.45 -10.02
C ARG A 195 -5.27 7.90 -10.51
N THR A 196 -6.12 8.75 -9.94
CA THR A 196 -6.00 10.22 -10.00
C THR A 196 -6.23 10.84 -11.40
N VAL A 197 -6.92 11.98 -11.44
CA VAL A 197 -7.06 12.75 -12.68
C VAL A 197 -5.73 13.43 -12.94
N ALA A 198 -4.83 12.76 -13.65
CA ALA A 198 -3.66 13.42 -14.21
C ALA A 198 -4.15 14.48 -15.21
N LEU A 199 -3.62 15.69 -15.12
CA LEU A 199 -3.98 16.78 -16.03
C LEU A 199 -3.37 16.55 -17.43
N SER A 200 -2.44 15.60 -17.53
CA SER A 200 -1.82 15.14 -18.78
C SER A 200 -1.42 13.66 -18.72
N THR A 201 -1.27 13.03 -19.88
CA THR A 201 -0.74 11.66 -19.98
C THR A 201 0.68 11.55 -19.44
N THR A 202 1.49 12.60 -19.61
CA THR A 202 2.88 12.66 -19.12
C THR A 202 2.95 12.64 -17.58
N GLU A 203 2.06 13.35 -16.91
CA GLU A 203 1.98 13.36 -15.45
C GLU A 203 1.57 11.99 -14.90
N ALA A 204 0.59 11.33 -15.55
CA ALA A 204 0.17 9.98 -15.19
C ALA A 204 1.32 8.96 -15.29
N GLU A 205 2.09 9.01 -16.38
CA GLU A 205 3.25 8.15 -16.60
C GLU A 205 4.34 8.40 -15.56
N TYR A 206 4.62 9.67 -15.24
CA TYR A 206 5.62 10.03 -14.23
C TYR A 206 5.23 9.58 -12.82
N MET A 207 3.97 9.77 -12.42
CA MET A 207 3.46 9.31 -11.12
C MET A 207 3.54 7.78 -11.00
N ALA A 208 3.14 7.06 -12.05
CA ALA A 208 3.23 5.60 -12.08
C ALA A 208 4.68 5.11 -12.00
N LEU A 209 5.60 5.76 -12.72
CA LEU A 209 7.02 5.42 -12.70
C LEU A 209 7.66 5.72 -11.35
N SER A 210 7.35 6.87 -10.73
CA SER A 210 7.89 7.23 -9.42
C SER A 210 7.49 6.22 -8.35
N GLN A 211 6.23 5.78 -8.37
CA GLN A 211 5.76 4.75 -7.46
C GLN A 211 6.39 3.40 -7.75
N ALA A 212 6.47 2.98 -9.02
CA ALA A 212 7.17 1.77 -9.40
C ALA A 212 8.64 1.80 -8.98
N ALA A 213 9.30 2.97 -9.01
CA ALA A 213 10.67 3.15 -8.56
C ALA A 213 10.83 3.02 -7.05
N GLN A 214 9.92 3.60 -6.26
CA GLN A 214 9.92 3.43 -4.81
C GLN A 214 9.71 1.96 -4.42
N GLU A 215 8.72 1.31 -5.03
CA GLU A 215 8.43 -0.12 -4.81
C GLU A 215 9.62 -1.00 -5.25
N SER A 216 10.25 -0.70 -6.39
CA SER A 216 11.43 -1.43 -6.88
C SER A 216 12.66 -1.23 -5.99
N ALA A 217 12.88 -0.02 -5.47
CA ALA A 217 13.98 0.25 -4.54
C ALA A 217 13.78 -0.52 -3.23
N TRP A 218 12.56 -0.53 -2.70
CA TRP A 218 12.23 -1.30 -1.51
C TRP A 218 12.38 -2.81 -1.73
N LEU A 219 11.85 -3.33 -2.85
CA LEU A 219 11.99 -4.75 -3.23
C LEU A 219 13.46 -5.16 -3.37
N ARG A 220 14.30 -4.32 -3.99
CA ARG A 220 15.74 -4.57 -4.07
C ARG A 220 16.38 -4.62 -2.68
N SER A 221 16.02 -3.67 -1.82
CA SER A 221 16.56 -3.64 -0.47
C SER A 221 16.17 -4.90 0.31
N LEU A 222 14.90 -5.30 0.25
CA LEU A 222 14.41 -6.54 0.85
C LEU A 222 15.13 -7.76 0.25
N GLN A 223 15.26 -7.82 -1.07
CA GLN A 223 15.92 -8.91 -1.77
C GLN A 223 17.41 -8.98 -1.43
N SER A 224 18.11 -7.86 -1.29
CA SER A 224 19.52 -7.82 -0.89
C SER A 224 19.76 -8.32 0.55
N GLU A 225 18.74 -8.22 1.41
CA GLU A 225 18.80 -8.76 2.77
C GLU A 225 18.41 -10.24 2.83
N LEU A 226 17.48 -10.68 1.97
CA LEU A 226 17.01 -12.08 1.89
C LEU A 226 17.97 -12.97 1.08
N GLU A 227 18.49 -12.48 -0.05
CA GLU A 227 19.40 -13.13 -0.99
C GLU A 227 20.69 -12.30 -1.12
N LYS A 228 21.86 -12.92 -0.94
CA LYS A 228 23.16 -12.22 -0.92
C LYS A 228 23.64 -11.70 -2.28
N GLU A 229 22.90 -11.93 -3.36
CA GLU A 229 23.20 -11.41 -4.70
C GLU A 229 21.96 -10.76 -5.30
N THR A 230 22.08 -9.52 -5.79
CA THR A 230 21.02 -8.86 -6.56
C THR A 230 21.63 -8.12 -7.74
N SER A 231 21.15 -8.43 -8.95
CA SER A 231 21.27 -7.57 -10.11
C SER A 231 20.41 -6.30 -9.92
N LYS A 232 20.73 -5.21 -10.62
CA LYS A 232 19.95 -3.97 -10.51
C LYS A 232 18.53 -4.20 -11.05
N PRO A 233 17.46 -3.83 -10.32
CA PRO A 233 16.12 -3.86 -10.88
C PRO A 233 16.09 -2.92 -12.09
N THR A 234 15.57 -3.42 -13.22
CA THR A 234 15.46 -2.64 -14.45
C THR A 234 14.02 -2.16 -14.59
N LEU A 235 13.81 -0.84 -14.54
CA LEU A 235 12.52 -0.24 -14.84
C LEU A 235 12.43 0.09 -16.32
N LEU A 236 11.38 -0.41 -16.97
CA LEU A 236 11.15 -0.21 -18.39
C LEU A 236 10.14 0.93 -18.56
N CYS A 237 10.55 2.01 -19.22
CA CYS A 237 9.74 3.22 -19.37
C CYS A 237 9.73 3.67 -20.84
N ASN A 238 8.57 4.05 -21.34
CA ASN A 238 8.38 4.60 -22.70
C ASN A 238 8.59 6.13 -22.76
N ASN A 239 8.74 6.79 -21.62
CA ASN A 239 8.87 8.24 -21.52
C ASN A 239 10.35 8.66 -21.51
N SER A 240 10.78 9.27 -22.62
CA SER A 240 12.16 9.74 -22.81
C SER A 240 12.59 10.81 -21.80
N GLY A 241 11.66 11.65 -21.33
CA GLY A 241 11.91 12.64 -20.29
C GLY A 241 12.26 11.99 -18.95
N ALA A 242 11.51 10.96 -18.56
CA ALA A 242 11.77 10.25 -17.30
C ALA A 242 13.09 9.47 -17.31
N VAL A 243 13.43 8.84 -18.44
CA VAL A 243 14.72 8.14 -18.65
C VAL A 243 15.90 9.13 -18.61
N SER A 244 15.72 10.36 -19.12
CA SER A 244 16.80 11.36 -19.07
C SER A 244 17.10 11.89 -17.66
N ILE A 245 16.15 11.78 -16.73
CA ILE A 245 16.30 12.23 -15.34
C ILE A 245 16.88 11.12 -14.43
N SER A 246 16.81 9.86 -14.83
CA SER A 246 17.18 8.71 -14.00
C SER A 246 18.69 8.43 -13.90
N ILE A 247 19.53 9.28 -14.51
CA ILE A 247 20.97 9.05 -14.71
C ILE A 247 21.76 8.95 -13.38
N GLU A 248 21.16 9.31 -12.24
CA GLU A 248 21.80 9.23 -10.90
C GLU A 248 21.16 8.21 -9.92
N SER A 249 20.27 7.32 -10.37
CA SER A 249 19.57 6.41 -9.45
C SER A 249 20.18 5.00 -9.37
N GLU A 250 20.03 4.34 -8.22
CA GLU A 250 20.41 2.94 -7.97
C GLU A 250 19.63 1.91 -8.83
N ILE A 251 18.76 2.39 -9.73
CA ILE A 251 17.83 1.64 -10.57
C ILE A 251 18.24 1.85 -12.04
N GLU A 252 18.30 0.79 -12.82
CA GLU A 252 18.59 0.90 -14.25
C GLU A 252 17.28 1.19 -14.99
N MET A 253 17.12 2.37 -15.58
CA MET A 253 15.98 2.64 -16.45
C MET A 253 16.34 2.35 -17.90
N ARG A 254 15.52 1.54 -18.59
CA ARG A 254 15.68 1.26 -20.02
C ARG A 254 14.47 1.74 -20.79
N GLN A 255 14.75 2.41 -21.91
CA GLN A 255 13.71 2.84 -22.82
C GLN A 255 13.20 1.65 -23.63
N ILE A 256 11.88 1.47 -23.67
CA ILE A 256 11.22 0.51 -24.56
C ILE A 256 10.35 1.27 -25.59
N PRO A 257 10.34 0.86 -26.87
CA PRO A 257 9.42 1.41 -27.86
C PRO A 257 7.96 1.19 -27.42
N SER A 258 7.06 2.15 -27.65
CA SER A 258 5.65 2.03 -27.22
C SER A 258 4.93 0.77 -27.75
N ALA A 259 5.42 0.17 -28.85
CA ALA A 259 4.89 -1.08 -29.40
C ALA A 259 5.19 -2.32 -28.54
N ASP A 260 6.27 -2.29 -27.76
CA ASP A 260 6.72 -3.40 -26.90
C ASP A 260 6.39 -3.15 -25.42
N ASN A 261 5.71 -2.04 -25.09
CA ASN A 261 5.32 -1.72 -23.72
C ASN A 261 4.01 -2.41 -23.33
N ALA A 262 4.07 -3.63 -22.78
CA ALA A 262 2.88 -4.34 -22.29
C ALA A 262 2.12 -3.56 -21.20
N VAL A 263 2.74 -2.57 -20.54
CA VAL A 263 2.06 -1.72 -19.55
C VAL A 263 0.99 -0.83 -20.22
N ASP A 264 1.11 -0.53 -21.52
CA ASP A 264 0.09 0.21 -22.27
C ASP A 264 -1.26 -0.53 -22.31
N MET A 265 -1.29 -1.87 -22.17
CA MET A 265 -2.55 -2.63 -22.03
C MET A 265 -3.33 -2.30 -20.76
N PHE A 266 -2.64 -1.89 -19.71
CA PHE A 266 -3.24 -1.58 -18.41
C PHE A 266 -3.55 -0.09 -18.25
N THR A 267 -3.03 0.76 -19.14
CA THR A 267 -3.13 2.22 -19.07
C THR A 267 -3.86 2.86 -20.25
N LYS A 268 -4.03 2.15 -21.39
CA LYS A 268 -4.71 2.63 -22.61
C LYS A 268 -5.80 1.65 -23.07
N ALA A 269 -6.73 2.12 -23.92
CA ALA A 269 -7.76 1.28 -24.52
C ALA A 269 -7.12 0.21 -25.44
N MET A 270 -7.54 -1.05 -25.30
CA MET A 270 -6.94 -2.19 -26.00
C MET A 270 -7.01 -2.04 -27.53
N THR A 271 -5.86 -2.08 -28.19
CA THR A 271 -5.74 -2.23 -29.65
C THR A 271 -5.35 -3.68 -30.00
N PRO A 272 -5.73 -4.20 -31.18
CA PRO A 272 -5.53 -5.61 -31.56
C PRO A 272 -4.06 -6.08 -31.61
N SER A 273 -3.08 -5.17 -31.60
CA SER A 273 -1.65 -5.50 -31.54
C SER A 273 -1.11 -5.72 -30.11
N SER A 274 -1.88 -5.36 -29.08
CA SER A 274 -1.42 -5.35 -27.68
C SER A 274 -1.16 -6.75 -27.08
N PRO A 275 -1.95 -7.79 -27.36
CA PRO A 275 -1.70 -9.14 -26.82
C PRO A 275 -0.39 -9.77 -27.30
N ALA A 276 0.06 -9.43 -28.51
CA ALA A 276 1.29 -9.97 -29.10
C ALA A 276 2.57 -9.47 -28.40
N ALA A 277 2.53 -8.27 -27.79
CA ALA A 277 3.64 -7.71 -27.03
C ALA A 277 3.86 -8.43 -25.69
N CYS A 278 2.78 -8.90 -25.04
CA CYS A 278 2.85 -9.69 -23.80
C CYS A 278 3.56 -11.04 -24.01
N VAL A 279 3.24 -11.74 -25.10
CA VAL A 279 3.81 -13.07 -25.41
C VAL A 279 5.33 -12.99 -25.62
N LYS A 280 5.81 -11.91 -26.25
CA LYS A 280 7.26 -11.66 -26.41
C LYS A 280 7.98 -11.36 -25.09
N LEU A 281 7.33 -10.68 -24.14
CA LEU A 281 7.95 -10.28 -22.87
C LEU A 281 7.98 -11.41 -21.83
N THR A 282 7.05 -12.35 -21.88
CA THR A 282 7.02 -13.50 -20.95
C THR A 282 7.94 -14.64 -21.37
N GLY A 283 8.60 -14.55 -22.54
CA GLY A 283 9.47 -15.60 -23.06
C GLY A 283 8.74 -16.92 -23.36
N MET A 284 7.40 -16.90 -23.40
CA MET A 284 6.61 -18.06 -23.79
C MET A 284 6.52 -18.07 -25.31
N GLU A 285 7.55 -18.60 -25.97
CA GLU A 285 7.40 -19.10 -27.32
C GLU A 285 6.36 -20.25 -27.28
N ALA A 286 5.39 -20.17 -28.18
CA ALA A 286 4.45 -21.25 -28.45
C ALA A 286 5.15 -22.40 -29.19
#